data_AF-A0A3Q3GNR5-F1
#
_entry.id   AF-A0A3Q3GNR5-F1
#
_cell.length_a   1.000
_cell.length_b   1.000
_cell.length_c   1.000
_cell.angle_alpha   90.00
_cell.angle_beta   90.00
_cell.angle_gamma   90.00
#
_symmetry.space_group_name_H-M   'P 1'
#
loop_
_entity.id
_entity.type
_entity.pdbx_description
1 polymer ?
#
loop_
_entity_poly.entity_id
_entity_poly.type
_entity_poly.pdbx_seq_one_letter_code
_entity_poly.pdbx_strand_id
1 'polypeptide(L)'
;MQDKCPFSPKSELARCWHLIKNHTHSNALKDMETPLRPSVSTSSSSPPHTPLSWEDICSPGAGSTSLEDWNPSCPHGGAEGSCGHTDYILVPDLLQINNSSCYWGVLNRFEAEELLEGKPEGTFLLRDSAQDEFLFSVSFRRYSRSLHARIEQNAKRFSFDVRDPCMYRDPSVTGLLRHYSDPATCLFFEPLLSRPLPRSFPFTLQHLSRAVICSCTTYQGIDCLPLPPQLRDYLRQIKPFQESSWLI
;
A
#
# COMPACT_ATOMS: atom_id res chain seq x y z
N MET A 1 -4.86 23.73 24.59
CA MET A 1 -5.12 22.29 24.38
C MET A 1 -6.17 21.86 25.39
N GLN A 2 -7.13 21.00 25.03
CA GLN A 2 -8.19 20.58 25.96
C GLN A 2 -7.57 19.81 27.14
N ASP A 3 -7.88 20.22 28.37
CA ASP A 3 -7.29 19.58 29.56
C ASP A 3 -7.85 18.18 29.84
N LYS A 4 -9.05 17.87 29.32
CA LYS A 4 -9.76 16.61 29.52
C LYS A 4 -9.88 15.82 28.23
N CYS A 5 -9.72 14.49 28.35
CA CYS A 5 -9.86 13.54 27.25
C CYS A 5 -11.34 13.48 26.78
N PRO A 6 -11.64 13.73 25.49
CA PRO A 6 -13.02 13.66 24.98
C PRO A 6 -13.50 12.23 24.69
N PHE A 7 -12.63 11.22 24.83
CA PHE A 7 -12.93 9.82 24.51
C PHE A 7 -13.38 9.01 25.73
N SER A 8 -14.19 7.97 25.48
CA SER A 8 -14.68 7.06 26.52
C SER A 8 -13.53 6.43 27.32
N PRO A 9 -13.63 6.35 28.66
CA PRO A 9 -12.64 5.68 29.48
C PRO A 9 -12.54 4.20 29.06
N LYS A 10 -11.31 3.72 28.82
CA LYS A 10 -10.95 2.38 28.28
C LYS A 10 -10.98 2.21 26.76
N SER A 11 -11.28 3.24 25.96
CA SER A 11 -11.09 3.15 24.50
C SER A 11 -9.61 3.26 24.11
N GLU A 12 -9.22 2.61 23.00
CA GLU A 12 -7.86 2.76 22.45
C GLU A 12 -7.54 4.23 22.08
N LEU A 13 -8.56 4.99 21.66
CA LEU A 13 -8.44 6.43 21.38
C LEU A 13 -8.09 7.24 22.65
N ALA A 14 -8.68 6.90 23.79
CA ALA A 14 -8.32 7.51 25.08
C ALA A 14 -6.86 7.19 25.45
N ARG A 15 -6.40 5.97 25.19
CA ARG A 15 -5.02 5.55 25.44
C ARG A 15 -4.03 6.32 24.54
N CYS A 16 -4.32 6.44 23.25
CA CYS A 16 -3.52 7.23 22.30
C CYS A 16 -3.47 8.72 22.68
N TRP A 17 -4.60 9.31 23.10
CA TRP A 17 -4.67 10.70 23.53
C TRP A 17 -3.74 10.99 24.72
N HIS A 18 -3.71 10.10 25.72
CA HIS A 18 -2.81 10.25 26.88
C HIS A 18 -1.34 10.04 26.51
N LEU A 19 -1.03 9.11 25.60
CA LEU A 19 0.32 8.91 25.07
C LEU A 19 0.85 10.19 24.39
N ILE A 20 0.05 10.83 23.54
CA ILE A 20 0.41 12.08 22.85
C ILE A 20 0.61 13.22 23.87
N LYS A 21 -0.27 13.32 24.88
CA LYS A 21 -0.13 14.32 25.96
C LYS A 21 1.14 14.11 26.80
N ASN A 22 1.54 12.88 27.06
CA ASN A 22 2.76 12.59 27.81
C ASN A 22 4.03 12.91 27.02
N HIS A 23 4.07 12.61 25.72
CA HIS A 23 5.23 12.93 24.88
C HIS A 23 5.38 14.43 24.59
N THR A 24 4.30 15.19 24.58
CA THR A 24 4.35 16.66 24.46
C THR A 24 4.89 17.34 25.72
N HIS A 25 4.68 16.76 26.91
CA HIS A 25 5.29 17.26 28.15
C HIS A 25 6.73 16.78 28.36
N SER A 26 7.11 15.59 27.89
CA SER A 26 8.47 15.06 28.04
C SER A 26 9.52 15.72 27.12
N ASN A 27 9.09 16.43 26.07
CA ASN A 27 9.97 17.17 25.16
C ASN A 27 10.22 18.63 25.57
N ALA A 28 9.71 19.09 26.71
CA ALA A 28 9.87 20.47 27.18
C ALA A 28 11.02 20.67 28.20
N LEU A 29 11.88 19.66 28.41
CA LEU A 29 12.99 19.72 29.38
C LEU A 29 14.27 19.10 28.79
N LYS A 30 14.80 19.75 27.76
CA LYS A 30 16.21 19.69 27.35
C LYS A 30 16.49 20.94 26.51
N ASP A 31 16.68 22.06 27.19
CA ASP A 31 17.53 23.16 26.71
C ASP A 31 17.75 24.15 27.88
N MET A 32 18.96 24.12 28.42
CA MET A 32 19.58 25.07 29.36
C MET A 32 21.08 24.94 29.05
N GLU A 33 21.91 25.95 28.85
CA GLU A 33 21.85 27.39 29.12
C GLU A 33 23.07 28.06 28.46
N THR A 34 22.97 29.30 27.96
CA THR A 34 23.96 30.38 28.22
C THR A 34 23.42 31.76 27.78
N PRO A 35 23.77 32.87 28.47
CA PRO A 35 22.87 34.02 28.63
C PRO A 35 23.38 35.31 27.97
N LEU A 36 22.49 36.16 27.45
CA LEU A 36 22.70 37.62 27.36
C LEU A 36 21.35 38.38 27.39
N ARG A 37 21.36 39.54 28.05
CA ARG A 37 20.24 40.34 28.59
C ARG A 37 19.77 41.48 27.64
N PRO A 38 18.76 42.33 27.97
CA PRO A 38 17.55 42.51 27.16
C PRO A 38 17.39 43.89 26.49
N SER A 39 16.45 44.01 25.55
CA SER A 39 15.81 45.29 25.21
C SER A 39 14.34 45.10 24.83
N VAL A 40 13.51 45.97 25.38
CA VAL A 40 12.04 45.95 25.41
C VAL A 40 11.48 46.77 24.26
N SER A 41 10.46 46.29 23.55
CA SER A 41 9.43 47.15 22.95
C SER A 41 8.20 46.34 22.50
N THR A 42 7.04 46.89 22.86
CA THR A 42 5.69 46.33 22.80
C THR A 42 4.93 46.87 21.59
N SER A 43 4.13 46.04 20.89
CA SER A 43 2.75 46.39 20.44
C SER A 43 2.08 45.28 19.59
N SER A 44 0.90 44.83 20.05
CA SER A 44 -0.37 44.45 19.37
C SER A 44 -0.40 44.26 17.82
N SER A 45 -1.15 43.34 17.18
CA SER A 45 -2.56 42.91 17.37
C SER A 45 -2.97 41.78 16.38
N SER A 46 -3.81 40.85 16.87
CA SER A 46 -4.88 40.06 16.21
C SER A 46 -4.59 38.91 15.18
N PRO A 47 -5.41 37.82 15.18
CA PRO A 47 -5.15 36.57 14.45
C PRO A 47 -6.01 36.39 13.19
N PRO A 48 -5.69 35.39 12.33
CA PRO A 48 -6.79 34.68 11.67
C PRO A 48 -6.66 33.14 11.54
N HIS A 49 -7.81 32.50 11.74
CA HIS A 49 -8.42 31.43 10.93
C HIS A 49 -7.87 29.99 10.93
N THR A 50 -8.71 29.11 11.53
CA THR A 50 -9.19 27.78 11.07
C THR A 50 -8.23 26.84 10.32
N PRO A 51 -7.98 25.61 10.83
CA PRO A 51 -7.27 24.60 10.07
C PRO A 51 -8.17 24.02 8.95
N LEU A 52 -7.59 24.00 7.75
CA LEU A 52 -8.20 23.65 6.47
C LEU A 52 -8.70 22.20 6.40
N SER A 53 -9.84 22.04 5.72
CA SER A 53 -10.45 20.77 5.32
C SER A 53 -9.59 20.07 4.27
N TRP A 54 -9.53 18.73 4.30
CA TRP A 54 -8.70 17.88 3.45
C TRP A 54 -9.24 17.71 2.02
N GLU A 55 -10.27 18.47 1.65
CA GLU A 55 -11.04 18.27 0.41
C GLU A 55 -10.55 19.15 -0.77
N ASP A 56 -9.62 20.09 -0.55
CA ASP A 56 -9.13 21.02 -1.59
C ASP A 56 -7.84 20.57 -2.32
N ILE A 57 -7.31 19.37 -2.05
CA ILE A 57 -6.03 18.91 -2.66
C ILE A 57 -6.23 18.30 -4.07
N CYS A 58 -7.45 17.99 -4.48
CA CYS A 58 -7.72 17.31 -5.74
C CYS A 58 -8.70 18.08 -6.64
N SER A 59 -8.23 19.12 -7.33
CA SER A 59 -8.64 19.46 -8.71
C SER A 59 -7.71 20.51 -9.36
N PRO A 60 -7.52 20.49 -10.69
CA PRO A 60 -6.48 21.25 -11.37
C PRO A 60 -6.95 22.66 -11.78
N GLY A 61 -6.23 23.71 -11.39
CA GLY A 61 -6.54 25.07 -11.83
C GLY A 61 -5.56 26.15 -11.36
N ALA A 62 -4.59 26.47 -12.23
CA ALA A 62 -3.83 27.72 -12.42
C ALA A 62 -3.60 28.68 -11.23
N GLY A 63 -2.32 28.82 -10.82
CA GLY A 63 -1.83 29.98 -10.04
C GLY A 63 -0.53 29.72 -9.28
N SER A 64 0.60 30.03 -9.90
CA SER A 64 1.98 29.79 -9.47
C SER A 64 2.42 30.44 -8.15
N THR A 65 3.14 29.69 -7.29
CA THR A 65 4.40 30.17 -6.65
C THR A 65 5.39 29.00 -6.43
N SER A 66 6.44 28.99 -7.25
CA SER A 66 7.81 28.46 -7.04
C SER A 66 8.01 27.10 -6.36
N LEU A 67 8.05 26.04 -7.19
CA LEU A 67 8.71 24.77 -6.92
C LEU A 67 9.61 24.44 -8.14
N GLU A 68 10.59 25.31 -8.38
CA GLU A 68 11.64 25.05 -9.36
C GLU A 68 12.89 24.58 -8.61
N ASP A 69 12.95 23.30 -8.24
CA ASP A 69 14.23 22.64 -7.92
C ASP A 69 14.18 21.10 -8.06
N TRP A 70 13.21 20.57 -8.83
CA TRP A 70 13.23 19.17 -9.24
C TRP A 70 13.06 19.05 -10.75
N ASN A 71 14.17 19.20 -11.48
CA ASN A 71 14.24 18.93 -12.91
C ASN A 71 15.15 17.72 -13.17
N PRO A 72 14.62 16.52 -13.48
CA PRO A 72 15.43 15.39 -13.90
C PRO A 72 15.63 15.47 -15.41
N SER A 73 16.47 16.41 -15.86
CA SER A 73 16.94 16.43 -17.24
C SER A 73 18.18 15.54 -17.36
N CYS A 74 18.00 14.32 -17.87
CA CYS A 74 19.11 13.43 -18.24
C CYS A 74 19.95 14.07 -19.36
N PRO A 75 21.28 14.16 -19.25
CA PRO A 75 22.10 14.60 -20.37
C PRO A 75 22.12 13.51 -21.45
N HIS A 76 21.60 13.86 -22.63
CA HIS A 76 21.78 13.09 -23.85
C HIS A 76 23.23 13.25 -24.34
N GLY A 77 23.99 12.16 -24.34
CA GLY A 77 25.27 12.03 -25.05
C GLY A 77 25.46 10.55 -25.39
N GLY A 78 25.31 10.21 -26.67
CA GLY A 78 25.00 8.85 -27.11
C GLY A 78 26.18 7.88 -27.23
N ALA A 79 25.81 6.60 -27.31
CA ALA A 79 26.41 5.57 -28.16
C ALA A 79 25.46 4.36 -28.16
N GLU A 80 25.28 3.79 -29.34
CA GLU A 80 24.39 2.68 -29.65
C GLU A 80 24.63 1.44 -28.77
N GLY A 81 23.53 0.87 -28.27
CA GLY A 81 23.50 -0.39 -27.54
C GLY A 81 22.06 -0.82 -27.35
N SER A 82 21.53 -1.55 -28.32
CA SER A 82 20.23 -2.22 -28.23
C SER A 82 20.20 -3.11 -26.98
N CYS A 83 19.51 -2.64 -25.94
CA CYS A 83 19.13 -3.45 -24.79
C CYS A 83 17.63 -3.66 -24.90
N GLY A 84 17.19 -4.90 -25.15
CA GLY A 84 15.81 -5.30 -24.98
C GLY A 84 15.40 -5.08 -23.54
N HIS A 85 14.93 -3.89 -23.22
CA HIS A 85 14.68 -3.45 -21.85
C HIS A 85 13.29 -3.94 -21.46
N THR A 86 13.24 -5.04 -20.72
CA THR A 86 12.01 -5.48 -20.07
C THR A 86 11.66 -4.45 -19.01
N ASP A 87 10.59 -3.70 -19.23
CA ASP A 87 10.08 -2.73 -18.26
C ASP A 87 9.48 -3.49 -17.08
N TYR A 88 10.32 -3.72 -16.08
CA TYR A 88 9.94 -4.21 -14.76
C TYR A 88 9.01 -3.20 -14.08
N ILE A 89 7.71 -3.34 -14.30
CA ILE A 89 6.70 -2.50 -13.66
C ILE A 89 6.42 -3.08 -12.25
N LEU A 90 6.21 -2.22 -11.26
CA LEU A 90 5.73 -2.62 -9.93
C LEU A 90 4.23 -2.94 -10.00
N VAL A 91 3.71 -3.79 -9.10
CA VAL A 91 2.27 -4.13 -9.08
C VAL A 91 1.39 -2.85 -9.13
N PRO A 92 0.55 -2.64 -10.16
CA PRO A 92 0.00 -1.31 -10.45
C PRO A 92 -1.10 -0.97 -9.45
N ASP A 93 -1.78 -1.98 -8.90
CA ASP A 93 -2.83 -1.84 -7.89
C ASP A 93 -2.33 -2.18 -6.48
N LEU A 94 -1.01 -2.18 -6.25
CA LEU A 94 -0.42 -2.51 -4.94
C LEU A 94 -1.00 -1.66 -3.81
N LEU A 95 -1.19 -0.35 -4.04
CA LEU A 95 -1.78 0.54 -3.04
C LEU A 95 -3.23 0.16 -2.74
N GLN A 96 -4.02 -0.20 -3.77
CA GLN A 96 -5.39 -0.65 -3.60
C GLN A 96 -5.46 -1.99 -2.85
N ILE A 97 -4.57 -2.92 -3.16
CA ILE A 97 -4.42 -4.20 -2.45
C ILE A 97 -4.12 -3.95 -0.97
N ASN A 98 -3.18 -3.06 -0.67
CA ASN A 98 -2.79 -2.74 0.71
C ASN A 98 -3.88 -2.03 1.52
N ASN A 99 -4.69 -1.22 0.85
CA ASN A 99 -5.86 -0.57 1.45
C ASN A 99 -7.05 -1.53 1.59
N SER A 100 -7.04 -2.67 0.92
CA SER A 100 -8.10 -3.67 1.04
C SER A 100 -8.04 -4.36 2.40
N SER A 101 -9.18 -4.41 3.09
CA SER A 101 -9.27 -5.10 4.39
C SER A 101 -9.10 -6.61 4.25
N CYS A 102 -9.30 -7.20 3.06
CA CYS A 102 -9.13 -8.64 2.85
C CYS A 102 -7.69 -9.07 2.55
N TYR A 103 -6.74 -8.13 2.46
CA TYR A 103 -5.33 -8.45 2.27
C TYR A 103 -4.64 -8.62 3.63
N TRP A 104 -4.09 -9.81 3.84
CA TRP A 104 -3.43 -10.22 5.09
C TRP A 104 -1.91 -10.10 5.05
N GLY A 105 -1.32 -9.78 3.90
CA GLY A 105 0.14 -9.73 3.74
C GLY A 105 0.77 -11.11 3.79
N VAL A 106 1.94 -11.21 4.43
CA VAL A 106 2.64 -12.47 4.67
C VAL A 106 1.82 -13.32 5.62
N LEU A 107 1.15 -14.31 5.05
CA LEU A 107 0.33 -15.30 5.76
C LEU A 107 0.55 -16.64 5.07
N ASN A 108 0.87 -17.68 5.85
CA ASN A 108 1.09 -18.98 5.26
C ASN A 108 -0.24 -19.71 4.97
N ARG A 109 -0.14 -20.84 4.27
CA ARG A 109 -1.32 -21.62 3.87
C ARG A 109 -2.11 -22.13 5.08
N PHE A 110 -1.44 -22.67 6.09
CA PHE A 110 -2.07 -23.29 7.24
C PHE A 110 -2.77 -22.25 8.13
N GLU A 111 -2.13 -21.11 8.38
CA GLU A 111 -2.77 -19.99 9.09
C GLU A 111 -4.04 -19.51 8.37
N ALA A 112 -4.01 -19.47 7.02
CA ALA A 112 -5.18 -19.12 6.25
C ALA A 112 -6.29 -20.18 6.35
N GLU A 113 -5.95 -21.47 6.45
CA GLU A 113 -6.92 -22.55 6.64
C GLU A 113 -7.62 -22.44 8.01
N GLU A 114 -6.87 -22.14 9.08
CA GLU A 114 -7.40 -21.91 10.43
C GLU A 114 -8.36 -20.70 10.48
N LEU A 115 -7.99 -19.58 9.85
CA LEU A 115 -8.85 -18.39 9.79
C LEU A 115 -10.17 -18.62 9.03
N LEU A 116 -10.15 -19.53 8.05
CA LEU A 116 -11.31 -19.89 7.22
C LEU A 116 -12.11 -21.05 7.79
N GLU A 117 -11.62 -21.73 8.81
CA GLU A 117 -12.33 -22.85 9.44
C GLU A 117 -13.67 -22.39 10.03
N GLY A 118 -14.72 -23.17 9.78
CA GLY A 118 -16.08 -22.85 10.23
C GLY A 118 -16.72 -21.60 9.61
N LYS A 119 -16.03 -20.89 8.69
CA LYS A 119 -16.59 -19.73 7.99
C LYS A 119 -17.61 -20.15 6.93
N PRO A 120 -18.59 -19.28 6.59
CA PRO A 120 -19.53 -19.56 5.53
C PRO A 120 -18.83 -19.69 4.17
N GLU A 121 -19.47 -20.40 3.25
CA GLU A 121 -19.02 -20.50 1.86
C GLU A 121 -18.89 -19.11 1.21
N GLY A 122 -17.87 -18.96 0.37
CA GLY A 122 -17.51 -17.71 -0.28
C GLY A 122 -16.63 -16.79 0.57
N THR A 123 -16.33 -17.17 1.83
CA THR A 123 -15.37 -16.43 2.66
C THR A 123 -13.96 -16.55 2.09
N PHE A 124 -13.25 -15.45 1.90
CA PHE A 124 -11.92 -15.45 1.31
C PHE A 124 -10.98 -14.41 1.92
N LEU A 125 -9.68 -14.61 1.71
CA LEU A 125 -8.63 -13.65 2.02
C LEU A 125 -7.54 -13.68 0.94
N LEU A 126 -6.91 -12.53 0.71
CA LEU A 126 -5.74 -12.38 -0.15
C LEU A 126 -4.48 -12.36 0.73
N ARG A 127 -3.45 -13.09 0.31
CA ARG A 127 -2.17 -13.18 1.02
C ARG A 127 -1.01 -13.24 0.04
N ASP A 128 0.18 -13.01 0.54
CA ASP A 128 1.40 -13.25 -0.22
C ASP A 128 1.53 -14.74 -0.50
N SER A 129 2.01 -15.08 -1.69
CA SER A 129 2.33 -16.47 -2.03
C SER A 129 3.59 -16.90 -1.26
N ALA A 130 3.59 -18.15 -0.78
CA ALA A 130 4.78 -18.75 -0.20
C ALA A 130 5.75 -19.28 -1.27
N GLN A 131 5.31 -19.32 -2.53
CA GLN A 131 6.11 -19.75 -3.67
C GLN A 131 6.68 -18.53 -4.39
N ASP A 132 7.95 -18.64 -4.76
CA ASP A 132 8.70 -17.55 -5.34
C ASP A 132 8.20 -17.14 -6.73
N GLU A 133 7.54 -18.03 -7.45
CA GLU A 133 7.04 -17.79 -8.80
C GLU A 133 5.77 -16.93 -8.83
N PHE A 134 5.07 -16.81 -7.70
CA PHE A 134 3.80 -16.08 -7.62
C PHE A 134 3.89 -14.98 -6.58
N LEU A 135 3.25 -13.84 -6.82
CA LEU A 135 3.20 -12.74 -5.86
C LEU A 135 2.12 -12.96 -4.81
N PHE A 136 0.93 -13.35 -5.25
CA PHE A 136 -0.25 -13.45 -4.41
C PHE A 136 -0.93 -14.81 -4.51
N SER A 137 -1.63 -15.16 -3.45
CA SER A 137 -2.54 -16.29 -3.41
C SER A 137 -3.84 -15.89 -2.72
N VAL A 138 -4.95 -16.43 -3.19
CA VAL A 138 -6.25 -16.32 -2.55
C VAL A 138 -6.53 -17.62 -1.81
N SER A 139 -6.87 -17.51 -0.53
CA SER A 139 -7.43 -18.63 0.24
C SER A 139 -8.92 -18.38 0.40
N PHE A 140 -9.76 -19.39 0.13
CA PHE A 140 -11.21 -19.24 0.18
C PHE A 140 -11.91 -20.50 0.66
N ARG A 141 -13.14 -20.35 1.15
CA ARG A 141 -13.97 -21.44 1.66
C ARG A 141 -15.02 -21.81 0.62
N ARG A 142 -15.03 -23.06 0.16
CA ARG A 142 -16.05 -23.61 -0.75
C ARG A 142 -16.30 -25.08 -0.47
N TYR A 143 -17.55 -25.54 -0.57
CA TYR A 143 -17.95 -26.92 -0.30
C TYR A 143 -17.48 -27.44 1.06
N SER A 144 -17.54 -26.57 2.09
CA SER A 144 -17.03 -26.84 3.43
C SER A 144 -15.54 -27.20 3.49
N ARG A 145 -14.75 -26.76 2.50
CA ARG A 145 -13.29 -26.94 2.44
C ARG A 145 -12.60 -25.60 2.23
N SER A 146 -11.40 -25.48 2.80
CA SER A 146 -10.51 -24.37 2.52
C SER A 146 -9.68 -24.72 1.28
N LEU A 147 -9.74 -23.87 0.27
CA LEU A 147 -9.09 -24.01 -1.02
C LEU A 147 -8.16 -22.82 -1.26
N HIS A 148 -7.20 -23.00 -2.17
CA HIS A 148 -6.21 -21.98 -2.48
C HIS A 148 -6.04 -21.88 -3.99
N ALA A 149 -6.01 -20.65 -4.50
CA ALA A 149 -5.71 -20.35 -5.88
C ALA A 149 -4.55 -19.36 -5.94
N ARG A 150 -3.56 -19.63 -6.79
CA ARG A 150 -2.44 -18.71 -7.02
C ARG A 150 -2.86 -17.73 -8.10
N ILE A 151 -2.49 -16.46 -7.91
CA ILE A 151 -2.73 -15.46 -8.93
C ILE A 151 -1.51 -15.46 -9.84
N GLU A 152 -1.75 -15.91 -11.07
CA GLU A 152 -0.78 -15.92 -12.14
C GLU A 152 -0.84 -14.61 -12.89
N GLN A 153 0.26 -14.28 -13.58
CA GLN A 153 0.35 -13.08 -14.37
C GLN A 153 0.94 -13.36 -15.74
N ASN A 154 0.33 -12.78 -16.77
CA ASN A 154 0.87 -12.77 -18.13
C ASN A 154 0.48 -11.46 -18.83
N ALA A 155 1.41 -10.87 -19.59
CA ALA A 155 1.18 -9.67 -20.39
C ALA A 155 0.44 -8.54 -19.63
N LYS A 156 0.88 -8.25 -18.40
CA LYS A 156 0.30 -7.22 -17.51
C LYS A 156 -1.18 -7.47 -17.12
N ARG A 157 -1.62 -8.72 -17.17
CA ARG A 157 -2.93 -9.17 -16.68
C ARG A 157 -2.78 -10.29 -15.67
N PHE A 158 -3.75 -10.38 -14.77
CA PHE A 158 -3.85 -11.37 -13.71
C PHE A 158 -4.98 -12.37 -13.97
N SER A 159 -4.72 -13.65 -13.71
CA SER A 159 -5.72 -14.72 -13.77
C SER A 159 -5.37 -15.85 -12.80
N PHE A 160 -6.26 -16.84 -12.65
CA PHE A 160 -6.00 -18.02 -11.82
C PHE A 160 -5.37 -19.19 -12.61
N ASP A 161 -5.46 -19.18 -13.94
CA ASP A 161 -4.69 -20.04 -14.85
C ASP A 161 -4.39 -19.24 -16.12
N VAL A 162 -3.11 -19.05 -16.46
CA VAL A 162 -2.66 -18.35 -17.67
C VAL A 162 -2.73 -19.25 -18.90
N ARG A 163 -2.69 -20.57 -18.72
CA ARG A 163 -2.65 -21.55 -19.82
C ARG A 163 -4.03 -21.76 -20.42
N ASP A 164 -5.08 -21.47 -19.66
CA ASP A 164 -6.46 -21.47 -20.16
C ASP A 164 -6.80 -20.10 -20.80
N PRO A 165 -7.07 -20.03 -22.12
CA PRO A 165 -7.51 -18.80 -22.78
C PRO A 165 -8.92 -18.36 -22.38
N CYS A 166 -9.76 -19.27 -21.89
CA CYS A 166 -11.14 -19.02 -21.51
C CYS A 166 -11.27 -18.45 -20.09
N MET A 167 -10.23 -18.58 -19.26
CA MET A 167 -10.20 -18.00 -17.92
C MET A 167 -10.24 -16.47 -17.98
N TYR A 168 -11.01 -15.86 -17.09
CA TYR A 168 -11.10 -14.41 -16.96
C TYR A 168 -9.75 -13.80 -16.57
N ARG A 169 -9.42 -12.65 -17.17
CA ARG A 169 -8.16 -11.92 -16.94
C ARG A 169 -8.43 -10.43 -16.75
N ASP A 170 -7.81 -9.85 -15.74
CA ASP A 170 -7.96 -8.43 -15.39
C ASP A 170 -6.59 -7.73 -15.30
N PRO A 171 -6.47 -6.44 -15.68
CA PRO A 171 -5.23 -5.68 -15.48
C PRO A 171 -4.85 -5.47 -13.99
N SER A 172 -5.76 -5.73 -13.06
CA SER A 172 -5.58 -5.55 -11.62
C SER A 172 -5.97 -6.80 -10.84
N VAL A 173 -5.29 -7.06 -9.73
CA VAL A 173 -5.69 -8.13 -8.80
C VAL A 173 -7.06 -7.81 -8.21
N THR A 174 -7.31 -6.54 -7.85
CA THR A 174 -8.59 -6.13 -7.29
C THR A 174 -9.77 -6.33 -8.26
N GLY A 175 -9.58 -6.09 -9.56
CA GLY A 175 -10.58 -6.38 -10.60
C GLY A 175 -10.82 -7.88 -10.78
N LEU A 176 -9.74 -8.69 -10.76
CA LEU A 176 -9.84 -10.15 -10.77
C LEU A 176 -10.70 -10.65 -9.61
N LEU A 177 -10.42 -10.21 -8.38
CA LEU A 177 -11.21 -10.61 -7.20
C LEU A 177 -12.69 -10.20 -7.30
N ARG A 178 -12.96 -9.00 -7.85
CA ARG A 178 -14.33 -8.50 -8.04
C ARG A 178 -15.13 -9.36 -9.01
N HIS A 179 -14.53 -9.83 -10.09
CA HIS A 179 -15.21 -10.71 -11.06
C HIS A 179 -15.73 -11.99 -10.41
N TYR A 180 -14.92 -12.59 -9.53
CA TYR A 180 -15.26 -13.83 -8.82
C TYR A 180 -16.11 -13.62 -7.55
N SER A 181 -16.60 -12.40 -7.32
CA SER A 181 -17.38 -12.07 -6.11
C SER A 181 -18.87 -12.42 -6.21
N ASP A 182 -19.41 -12.52 -7.42
CA ASP A 182 -20.83 -12.80 -7.64
C ASP A 182 -21.11 -14.31 -7.71
N PRO A 183 -21.87 -14.89 -6.76
CA PRO A 183 -22.26 -16.29 -6.81
C PRO A 183 -23.10 -16.66 -8.03
N ALA A 184 -23.81 -15.72 -8.66
CA ALA A 184 -24.67 -15.98 -9.80
C ALA A 184 -23.88 -16.23 -11.09
N THR A 185 -22.69 -15.66 -11.21
CA THR A 185 -21.83 -15.80 -12.40
C THR A 185 -20.67 -16.78 -12.18
N CYS A 186 -20.42 -17.19 -10.94
CA CYS A 186 -19.30 -18.05 -10.57
C CYS A 186 -19.63 -19.54 -10.81
N LEU A 187 -18.87 -20.19 -11.68
CA LEU A 187 -19.02 -21.60 -11.98
C LEU A 187 -18.62 -22.47 -10.78
N PHE A 188 -19.06 -23.72 -10.74
CA PHE A 188 -18.85 -24.62 -9.60
C PHE A 188 -17.36 -24.93 -9.31
N PHE A 189 -16.48 -24.79 -10.30
CA PHE A 189 -15.04 -25.05 -10.20
C PHE A 189 -14.20 -23.79 -9.97
N GLU A 190 -14.80 -22.60 -10.07
CA GLU A 190 -14.10 -21.33 -9.94
C GLU A 190 -13.85 -20.94 -8.48
N PRO A 191 -13.02 -19.93 -8.19
CA PRO A 191 -12.96 -19.37 -6.84
C PRO A 191 -14.24 -18.56 -6.58
N LEU A 192 -14.98 -18.88 -5.51
CA LEU A 192 -16.10 -18.04 -5.07
C LEU A 192 -15.61 -17.07 -4.00
N LEU A 193 -15.53 -15.78 -4.33
CA LEU A 193 -14.88 -14.74 -3.51
C LEU A 193 -15.89 -13.67 -3.07
N SER A 194 -17.02 -14.10 -2.52
CA SER A 194 -18.15 -13.21 -2.22
C SER A 194 -18.05 -12.50 -0.87
N ARG A 195 -17.27 -13.04 0.09
CA ARG A 195 -17.22 -12.53 1.46
C ARG A 195 -15.75 -12.28 1.88
N PRO A 196 -15.25 -11.04 1.80
CA PRO A 196 -13.89 -10.75 2.25
C PRO A 196 -13.78 -10.95 3.76
N LEU A 197 -12.77 -11.70 4.20
CA LEU A 197 -12.41 -11.83 5.61
C LEU A 197 -11.52 -10.65 6.01
N PRO A 198 -12.02 -9.70 6.82
CA PRO A 198 -11.27 -8.51 7.18
C PRO A 198 -10.09 -8.89 8.10
N ARG A 199 -8.93 -8.32 7.80
CA ARG A 199 -7.72 -8.37 8.61
C ARG A 199 -7.96 -7.72 9.98
N SER A 200 -7.41 -8.32 11.03
CA SER A 200 -7.60 -7.92 12.42
C SER A 200 -6.48 -7.04 13.00
N PHE A 201 -5.49 -6.64 12.19
CA PHE A 201 -4.34 -5.86 12.62
C PHE A 201 -3.95 -4.81 11.56
N PRO A 202 -3.33 -3.69 11.94
CA PRO A 202 -2.78 -2.71 10.99
C PRO A 202 -1.39 -3.15 10.47
N PHE A 203 -1.00 -2.67 9.28
CA PHE A 203 0.36 -2.89 8.79
C PHE A 203 1.33 -1.90 9.44
N THR A 204 2.62 -2.22 9.41
CA THR A 204 3.65 -1.29 9.86
C THR A 204 3.67 -0.05 8.98
N LEU A 205 4.04 1.10 9.57
CA LEU A 205 4.20 2.34 8.81
C LEU A 205 5.19 2.17 7.66
N GLN A 206 6.26 1.41 7.86
CA GLN A 206 7.26 1.12 6.83
C GLN A 206 6.63 0.44 5.60
N HIS A 207 5.75 -0.55 5.83
CA HIS A 207 5.07 -1.26 4.75
C HIS A 207 4.05 -0.37 4.03
N LEU A 208 3.29 0.43 4.78
CA LEU A 208 2.34 1.39 4.21
C LEU A 208 3.06 2.45 3.36
N SER A 209 4.16 3.02 3.86
CA SER A 209 4.99 3.97 3.12
C SER A 209 5.56 3.34 1.86
N ARG A 210 6.01 2.08 1.91
CA ARG A 210 6.47 1.37 0.72
C ARG A 210 5.37 1.26 -0.33
N ALA A 211 4.14 0.89 0.05
CA ALA A 211 3.04 0.77 -0.91
C ALA A 211 2.76 2.10 -1.63
N VAL A 212 2.80 3.23 -0.91
CA VAL A 212 2.63 4.56 -1.49
C VAL A 212 3.80 4.91 -2.43
N ILE A 213 5.04 4.75 -1.98
CA ILE A 213 6.23 5.06 -2.79
C ILE A 213 6.21 4.22 -4.09
N CYS A 214 5.97 2.92 -3.96
CA CYS A 214 5.89 1.99 -5.09
C CYS A 214 4.75 2.32 -6.08
N SER A 215 3.69 3.01 -5.63
CA SER A 215 2.62 3.47 -6.52
C SER A 215 2.98 4.74 -7.33
N CYS A 216 4.06 5.44 -6.94
CA CYS A 216 4.50 6.68 -7.57
C CYS A 216 5.83 6.55 -8.33
N THR A 217 6.42 5.34 -8.40
CA THR A 217 7.70 5.09 -9.05
C THR A 217 7.65 3.80 -9.87
N THR A 218 8.64 3.61 -10.74
CA THR A 218 8.91 2.33 -11.40
C THR A 218 10.05 1.61 -10.70
N TYR A 219 10.32 0.35 -11.05
CA TYR A 219 11.43 -0.41 -10.48
C TYR A 219 12.78 0.28 -10.72
N GLN A 220 13.00 0.81 -11.94
CA GLN A 220 14.20 1.61 -12.27
C GLN A 220 14.21 2.95 -11.53
N GLY A 221 13.03 3.58 -11.35
CA GLY A 221 12.91 4.83 -10.61
C GLY A 221 13.33 4.74 -9.14
N ILE A 222 13.31 3.55 -8.53
CA ILE A 222 13.78 3.32 -7.15
C ILE A 222 15.25 3.72 -7.00
N ASP A 223 16.09 3.52 -8.03
CA ASP A 223 17.52 3.84 -7.98
C ASP A 223 17.79 5.34 -7.94
N CYS A 224 16.87 6.13 -8.49
CA CYS A 224 16.91 7.59 -8.48
C CYS A 224 16.43 8.21 -7.16
N LEU A 225 15.83 7.43 -6.25
CA LEU A 225 15.34 7.94 -4.98
C LEU A 225 16.52 8.29 -4.05
N PRO A 226 16.49 9.43 -3.34
CA PRO A 226 17.52 9.84 -2.39
C PRO A 226 17.41 9.06 -1.05
N LEU A 227 17.46 7.73 -1.13
CA LEU A 227 17.33 6.80 -0.01
C LEU A 227 18.62 5.98 0.17
N PRO A 228 18.96 5.59 1.40
CA PRO A 228 20.01 4.61 1.66
C PRO A 228 19.79 3.30 0.90
N PRO A 229 20.85 2.57 0.50
CA PRO A 229 20.75 1.34 -0.27
C PRO A 229 19.81 0.29 0.35
N GLN A 230 19.86 0.12 1.67
CA GLN A 230 18.99 -0.82 2.40
C GLN A 230 17.49 -0.53 2.22
N LEU A 231 17.10 0.75 2.14
CA LEU A 231 15.70 1.11 1.90
C LEU A 231 15.31 0.90 0.44
N ARG A 232 16.22 1.15 -0.51
CA ARG A 232 15.98 0.82 -1.93
C ARG A 232 15.77 -0.68 -2.10
N ASP A 233 16.59 -1.51 -1.47
CA ASP A 233 16.44 -2.97 -1.50
C ASP A 233 15.08 -3.40 -0.90
N TYR A 234 14.65 -2.77 0.19
CA TYR A 234 13.33 -3.01 0.77
C TYR A 234 12.16 -2.64 -0.16
N LEU A 235 12.30 -1.57 -0.96
CA LEU A 235 11.31 -1.22 -2.00
C LEU A 235 11.33 -2.24 -3.15
N ARG A 236 12.50 -2.78 -3.51
CA ARG A 236 12.66 -3.80 -4.56
C ARG A 236 12.23 -5.21 -4.16
N GLN A 237 11.98 -5.48 -2.87
CA GLN A 237 11.44 -6.77 -2.42
C GLN A 237 10.07 -7.10 -3.04
N ILE A 238 9.32 -6.09 -3.50
CA ILE A 238 8.12 -6.30 -4.28
C ILE A 238 8.58 -6.72 -5.67
N LYS A 239 8.47 -8.02 -5.98
CA LYS A 239 9.05 -8.57 -7.21
C LYS A 239 8.49 -7.81 -8.41
N PRO A 240 9.38 -7.37 -9.32
CA PRO A 240 8.95 -6.69 -10.52
C PRO A 240 8.22 -7.65 -11.46
N PHE A 241 7.34 -7.10 -12.28
CA PHE A 241 6.70 -7.85 -13.34
C PHE A 241 7.68 -8.30 -14.41
N GLN A 242 7.70 -9.61 -14.68
CA GLN A 242 8.36 -10.14 -15.87
C GLN A 242 7.44 -9.91 -17.07
N GLU A 243 7.88 -9.11 -18.03
CA GLU A 243 7.33 -9.17 -19.39
C GLU A 243 7.87 -10.43 -20.03
N SER A 244 7.05 -11.49 -20.10
CA SER A 244 7.43 -12.71 -20.79
C SER A 244 7.56 -12.42 -22.29
N SER A 245 8.75 -12.03 -22.72
CA SER A 245 9.18 -12.12 -24.12
C SER A 245 9.27 -13.59 -24.49
N TRP A 246 8.14 -14.18 -24.89
CA TRP A 246 8.18 -15.33 -25.79
C TRP A 246 8.55 -14.80 -27.18
N LEU A 247 9.85 -14.56 -27.39
CA LEU A 247 10.38 -14.38 -28.74
C LEU A 247 10.48 -15.78 -29.37
N ILE A 248 9.56 -16.00 -30.33
CA ILE A 248 9.65 -16.76 -31.59
C ILE A 248 10.08 -18.23 -31.48
#